data_AF-A0A917NVE3-F1
#
_entry.id   AF-A0A917NVE3-F1
#
_cell.length_a   1.000
_cell.length_b   1.000
_cell.length_c   1.000
_cell.angle_alpha   90.00
_cell.angle_beta   90.00
_cell.angle_gamma   90.00
#
_symmetry.space_group_name_H-M   'P 1'
#
loop_
_entity.id
_entity.type
_entity.pdbx_description
1 polymer ?
#
loop_
_entity_poly.entity_id
_entity_poly.type
_entity_poly.pdbx_seq_one_letter_code
_entity_poly.pdbx_strand_id
1 'polypeptide(L)'
;MTSPTAMTATTFTFRPLDPLQDAELLHEWLTHPKAAYWMMQDARLEDVERAYMEVAADEHQEALLGLHDGEPVFLMERYDPVHRELVGLYEPRPGDVGMHFLVPATDTPVSGFTRSVITAVMTHLFEDPRTARVVVEPDVGNTAVHALNEAVGFVPEREIQKPEKKALLSFCTREQFERAMSV
;
A
#
# COMPACT_ATOMS: atom_id res chain seq x y z
N MET A 1 11.60 -29.02 -25.01
CA MET A 1 11.72 -27.55 -25.11
C MET A 1 10.40 -26.97 -24.68
N THR A 2 10.27 -26.65 -23.41
CA THR A 2 9.07 -26.02 -22.84
C THR A 2 9.25 -24.51 -23.03
N SER A 3 8.40 -23.91 -23.84
CA SER A 3 8.36 -22.45 -23.99
C SER A 3 8.11 -21.79 -22.64
N PRO A 4 8.71 -20.64 -22.33
CA PRO A 4 8.31 -19.87 -21.16
C PRO A 4 6.89 -19.37 -21.43
N THR A 5 5.94 -19.83 -20.62
CA THR A 5 4.61 -19.23 -20.55
C THR A 5 4.80 -17.76 -20.24
N ALA A 6 4.48 -16.90 -21.20
CA ALA A 6 4.39 -15.46 -20.96
C ALA A 6 3.48 -15.26 -19.75
N MET A 7 3.93 -14.48 -18.75
CA MET A 7 3.05 -14.11 -17.65
C MET A 7 1.83 -13.41 -18.26
N THR A 8 0.68 -14.07 -18.22
CA THR A 8 -0.60 -13.40 -18.39
C THR A 8 -0.62 -12.26 -17.39
N ALA A 9 -0.88 -11.04 -17.86
CA ALA A 9 -0.99 -9.87 -16.98
C ALA A 9 -1.90 -10.23 -15.80
N THR A 10 -1.33 -10.26 -14.60
CA THR A 10 -2.10 -10.52 -13.38
C THR A 10 -3.07 -9.37 -13.20
N THR A 11 -4.34 -9.59 -13.53
CA THR A 11 -5.38 -8.59 -13.30
C THR A 11 -5.79 -8.68 -11.84
N PHE A 12 -5.67 -7.56 -11.13
CA PHE A 12 -6.24 -7.40 -9.80
C PHE A 12 -7.52 -6.58 -9.89
N THR A 13 -8.49 -6.91 -9.04
CA THR A 13 -9.66 -6.05 -8.78
C THR A 13 -9.60 -5.54 -7.35
N PHE A 14 -10.38 -4.52 -7.04
CA PHE A 14 -10.43 -3.91 -5.71
C PHE A 14 -11.86 -3.94 -5.18
N ARG A 15 -12.01 -4.17 -3.88
CA ARG A 15 -13.27 -3.92 -3.17
C ARG A 15 -13.01 -3.20 -1.86
N PRO A 16 -13.96 -2.41 -1.35
CA PRO A 16 -13.92 -1.93 0.03
C PRO A 16 -13.71 -3.07 1.00
N LEU A 17 -12.85 -2.81 1.97
CA LEU A 17 -12.69 -3.67 3.13
C LEU A 17 -13.95 -3.59 4.00
N ASP A 18 -14.47 -4.73 4.42
CA ASP A 18 -15.56 -4.82 5.39
C ASP A 18 -14.96 -5.24 6.75
N PRO A 19 -14.87 -4.33 7.73
CA PRO A 19 -14.23 -4.63 9.01
C PRO A 19 -14.85 -5.83 9.74
N LEU A 20 -16.16 -6.06 9.59
CA LEU A 20 -16.83 -7.16 10.30
C LEU A 20 -16.60 -8.51 9.63
N GLN A 21 -16.42 -8.53 8.30
CA GLN A 21 -16.23 -9.76 7.53
C GLN A 21 -14.75 -10.09 7.31
N ASP A 22 -13.88 -9.08 7.23
CA ASP A 22 -12.48 -9.24 6.84
C ASP A 22 -11.50 -9.16 8.03
N ALA A 23 -11.96 -8.88 9.26
CA ALA A 23 -11.07 -8.73 10.42
C ALA A 23 -10.23 -9.98 10.72
N GLU A 24 -10.78 -11.19 10.59
CA GLU A 24 -10.03 -12.43 10.82
C GLU A 24 -8.90 -12.59 9.80
N LEU A 25 -9.19 -12.32 8.52
CA LEU A 25 -8.20 -12.34 7.44
C LEU A 25 -7.09 -11.31 7.70
N LEU A 26 -7.47 -10.07 8.03
CA LEU A 26 -6.50 -9.03 8.34
C LEU A 26 -5.69 -9.35 9.59
N HIS A 27 -6.30 -9.92 10.61
CA HIS A 27 -5.59 -10.28 11.83
C HIS A 27 -4.44 -11.24 11.53
N GLU A 28 -4.67 -12.26 10.70
CA GLU A 28 -3.62 -13.16 10.22
C GLU A 28 -2.51 -12.39 9.47
N TRP A 29 -2.89 -11.51 8.56
CA TRP A 29 -1.94 -10.78 7.72
C TRP A 29 -1.07 -9.78 8.50
N LEU A 30 -1.70 -9.01 9.37
CA LEU A 30 -1.09 -7.87 10.07
C LEU A 30 -0.28 -8.31 11.29
N THR A 31 -0.60 -9.47 11.88
CA THR A 31 0.17 -10.01 13.01
C THR A 31 1.36 -10.87 12.59
N HIS A 32 1.41 -11.31 11.33
CA HIS A 32 2.49 -12.14 10.82
C HIS A 32 3.85 -11.40 10.86
N PRO A 33 4.99 -12.06 11.21
CA PRO A 33 6.31 -11.42 11.28
C PRO A 33 6.78 -10.66 10.02
N LYS A 34 6.32 -11.09 8.85
CA LYS A 34 6.55 -10.39 7.57
C LYS A 34 5.99 -8.96 7.57
N ALA A 35 4.93 -8.70 8.33
CA ALA A 35 4.26 -7.41 8.45
C ALA A 35 4.82 -6.53 9.57
N ALA A 36 6.04 -6.78 10.07
CA ALA A 36 6.64 -6.02 11.18
C ALA A 36 6.58 -4.48 11.00
N TYR A 37 6.73 -4.00 9.76
CA TYR A 37 6.65 -2.56 9.44
C TYR A 37 5.22 -1.97 9.42
N TRP A 38 4.19 -2.80 9.59
CA TRP A 38 2.80 -2.38 9.79
C TRP A 38 2.47 -2.10 11.26
N MET A 39 3.38 -2.41 12.19
CA MET A 39 3.28 -2.06 13.62
C MET A 39 2.06 -2.67 14.35
N MET A 40 1.53 -3.79 13.87
CA MET A 40 0.35 -4.48 14.44
C MET A 40 0.63 -5.92 14.89
N GLN A 41 1.89 -6.32 15.06
CA GLN A 41 2.26 -7.70 15.38
C GLN A 41 1.61 -8.26 16.65
N ASP A 42 1.41 -7.40 17.66
CA ASP A 42 0.84 -7.79 18.95
C ASP A 42 -0.68 -7.52 19.03
N ALA A 43 -1.31 -7.11 17.93
CA ALA A 43 -2.74 -6.82 17.89
C ALA A 43 -3.56 -8.10 18.11
N ARG A 44 -4.63 -7.99 18.91
CA ARG A 44 -5.66 -9.02 18.98
C ARG A 44 -6.67 -8.78 17.85
N LEU A 45 -7.47 -9.79 17.53
CA LEU A 45 -8.53 -9.69 16.52
C LEU A 45 -9.43 -8.46 16.75
N GLU A 46 -9.85 -8.23 17.99
CA GLU A 46 -10.68 -7.07 18.37
C GLU A 46 -9.98 -5.72 18.19
N ASP A 47 -8.64 -5.69 18.24
CA ASP A 47 -7.86 -4.48 18.01
C ASP A 47 -7.77 -4.18 16.50
N VAL A 48 -7.67 -5.22 15.67
CA VAL A 48 -7.74 -5.10 14.20
C VAL A 48 -9.14 -4.68 13.75
N GLU A 49 -10.18 -5.35 14.23
CA GLU A 49 -11.57 -5.00 13.92
C GLU A 49 -11.85 -3.53 14.27
N ARG A 50 -11.44 -3.09 15.47
CA ARG A 50 -11.58 -1.69 15.91
C ARG A 50 -10.84 -0.73 14.99
N ALA A 51 -9.57 -0.99 14.68
CA ALA A 51 -8.76 -0.13 13.81
C ALA A 51 -9.42 0.04 12.43
N TYR A 52 -9.88 -1.05 11.81
CA TYR A 52 -10.50 -0.95 10.49
C TYR A 52 -11.93 -0.44 10.52
N MET A 53 -12.66 -0.58 11.63
CA MET A 53 -13.92 0.16 11.84
C MET A 53 -13.68 1.67 11.91
N GLU A 54 -12.60 2.13 12.56
CA GLU A 54 -12.23 3.54 12.59
C GLU A 54 -11.85 4.06 11.20
N VAL A 55 -11.08 3.28 10.43
CA VAL A 55 -10.77 3.59 9.02
C VAL A 55 -12.04 3.69 8.18
N ALA A 56 -12.96 2.72 8.30
CA ALA A 56 -14.21 2.70 7.54
C ALA A 56 -15.17 3.85 7.90
N ALA A 57 -15.06 4.41 9.11
CA ALA A 57 -15.88 5.53 9.57
C ALA A 57 -15.28 6.91 9.24
N ASP A 58 -14.08 6.96 8.67
CA ASP A 58 -13.33 8.18 8.43
C ASP A 58 -13.40 8.63 6.96
N GLU A 59 -13.87 9.86 6.72
CA GLU A 59 -14.00 10.40 5.37
C GLU A 59 -12.65 10.70 4.68
N HIS A 60 -11.56 10.74 5.44
CA HIS A 60 -10.22 11.08 4.94
C HIS A 60 -9.34 9.89 4.60
N GLN A 61 -9.83 8.65 4.76
CA GLN A 61 -9.08 7.46 4.42
C GLN A 61 -10.01 6.31 4.04
N GLU A 62 -9.46 5.31 3.36
CA GLU A 62 -10.17 4.07 3.09
C GLU A 62 -9.18 2.91 3.02
N ALA A 63 -9.68 1.72 3.37
CA ALA A 63 -9.00 0.46 3.17
C ALA A 63 -9.73 -0.35 2.09
N LEU A 64 -8.94 -0.94 1.19
CA LEU A 64 -9.38 -1.78 0.09
C LEU A 64 -8.65 -3.12 0.17
N LEU A 65 -9.37 -4.19 -0.14
CA LEU A 65 -8.73 -5.47 -0.46
C LEU A 65 -8.52 -5.55 -1.97
N GLY A 66 -7.31 -5.95 -2.35
CA GLY A 66 -6.95 -6.32 -3.71
C GLY A 66 -7.15 -7.82 -3.92
N LEU A 67 -7.78 -8.19 -5.04
CA LEU A 67 -8.24 -9.53 -5.31
C LEU A 67 -7.57 -10.08 -6.56
N HIS A 68 -7.21 -11.36 -6.53
CA HIS A 68 -6.80 -12.14 -7.70
C HIS A 68 -7.76 -13.31 -7.85
N ASP A 69 -8.40 -13.41 -9.01
CA ASP A 69 -9.43 -14.42 -9.29
C ASP A 69 -10.57 -14.47 -8.24
N GLY A 70 -10.89 -13.32 -7.64
CA GLY A 70 -11.95 -13.19 -6.64
C GLY A 70 -11.50 -13.44 -5.20
N GLU A 71 -10.24 -13.79 -4.98
CA GLU A 71 -9.68 -14.04 -3.64
C GLU A 71 -8.82 -12.85 -3.16
N PRO A 72 -8.98 -12.36 -1.92
CA PRO A 72 -8.12 -11.32 -1.36
C PRO A 72 -6.65 -11.76 -1.29
N VAL A 73 -5.76 -10.92 -1.80
CA VAL A 73 -4.31 -11.21 -1.88
C VAL A 73 -3.41 -10.06 -1.43
N PHE A 74 -3.95 -8.87 -1.20
CA PHE A 74 -3.24 -7.77 -0.55
C PHE A 74 -4.22 -6.76 0.06
N LEU A 75 -3.73 -5.99 1.02
CA LEU A 75 -4.39 -4.82 1.57
C LEU A 75 -3.79 -3.56 0.94
N MET A 76 -4.64 -2.58 0.66
CA MET A 76 -4.26 -1.23 0.27
C MET A 76 -5.01 -0.24 1.17
N GLU A 77 -4.31 0.77 1.65
CA GLU A 77 -4.91 1.94 2.29
C GLU A 77 -4.60 3.17 1.42
N ARG A 78 -5.58 4.05 1.25
CA ARG A 78 -5.33 5.40 0.74
C ARG A 78 -5.87 6.42 1.72
N TYR A 79 -5.21 7.56 1.83
CA TYR A 79 -5.61 8.62 2.74
C TYR A 79 -5.31 10.00 2.18
N ASP A 80 -6.04 10.99 2.69
CA ASP A 80 -5.74 12.40 2.48
C ASP A 80 -4.62 12.81 3.45
N PRO A 81 -3.41 13.11 2.95
CA PRO A 81 -2.27 13.43 3.81
C PRO A 81 -2.40 14.78 4.53
N VAL A 82 -3.38 15.62 4.17
CA VAL A 82 -3.74 16.82 4.94
C VAL A 82 -4.32 16.44 6.31
N HIS A 83 -5.00 15.29 6.39
CA HIS A 83 -5.81 14.88 7.54
C HIS A 83 -5.26 13.65 8.28
N ARG A 84 -4.49 12.79 7.59
CA ARG A 84 -4.00 11.51 8.13
C ARG A 84 -2.54 11.27 7.83
N GLU A 85 -1.91 10.48 8.70
CA GLU A 85 -0.51 10.00 8.70
C GLU A 85 0.63 11.02 8.67
N LEU A 86 0.47 12.12 7.92
CA LEU A 86 1.50 13.09 7.58
C LEU A 86 1.19 14.52 8.06
N VAL A 87 0.15 14.68 8.88
CA VAL A 87 -0.28 15.98 9.42
C VAL A 87 0.87 16.69 10.13
N GLY A 88 1.27 17.85 9.59
CA GLY A 88 2.37 18.66 10.14
C GLY A 88 3.77 18.09 9.91
N LEU A 89 3.90 17.00 9.15
CA LEU A 89 5.20 16.37 8.84
C LEU A 89 5.76 16.78 7.48
N TYR A 90 4.93 17.32 6.59
CA TYR A 90 5.32 17.98 5.34
C TYR A 90 4.23 18.98 4.91
N GLU A 91 4.45 19.68 3.78
CA GLU A 91 3.48 20.60 3.19
C GLU A 91 2.68 19.89 2.07
N PRO A 92 1.42 19.50 2.31
CA PRO A 92 0.60 18.82 1.31
C PRO A 92 0.27 19.73 0.13
N ARG A 93 0.10 19.14 -1.05
CA ARG A 93 -0.34 19.84 -2.27
C ARG A 93 -1.71 19.34 -2.71
N PRO A 94 -2.52 20.18 -3.39
CA PRO A 94 -3.76 19.72 -3.99
C PRO A 94 -3.51 18.51 -4.91
N GLY A 95 -4.28 17.43 -4.70
CA GLY A 95 -4.14 16.19 -5.45
C GLY A 95 -3.07 15.24 -4.91
N ASP A 96 -2.46 15.52 -3.75
CA ASP A 96 -1.69 14.53 -3.01
C ASP A 96 -2.62 13.44 -2.46
N VAL A 97 -2.21 12.18 -2.61
CA VAL A 97 -2.87 11.02 -1.98
C VAL A 97 -1.78 10.19 -1.31
N GLY A 98 -1.94 9.90 -0.03
CA GLY A 98 -1.06 8.97 0.68
C GLY A 98 -1.50 7.53 0.46
N MET A 99 -0.56 6.59 0.53
CA MET A 99 -0.89 5.17 0.44
C MET A 99 -0.03 4.27 1.33
N HIS A 100 -0.65 3.18 1.79
CA HIS A 100 0.04 2.01 2.31
C HIS A 100 -0.44 0.76 1.56
N PHE A 101 0.39 -0.29 1.51
CA PHE A 101 -0.03 -1.59 1.01
C PHE A 101 0.69 -2.73 1.73
N LEU A 102 0.03 -3.86 1.86
CA LEU A 102 0.57 -5.06 2.50
C LEU A 102 0.26 -6.29 1.67
N VAL A 103 1.30 -7.07 1.37
CA VAL A 103 1.18 -8.40 0.78
C VAL A 103 1.42 -9.43 1.88
N PRO A 104 0.45 -10.29 2.22
CA PRO A 104 0.58 -11.29 3.28
C PRO A 104 1.70 -12.29 3.01
N ALA A 105 2.07 -13.05 4.04
CA ALA A 105 3.00 -14.16 3.85
C ALA A 105 2.39 -15.26 2.97
N THR A 106 3.24 -16.01 2.30
CA THR A 106 2.83 -17.14 1.45
C THR A 106 3.93 -18.19 1.41
N ASP A 107 3.55 -19.45 1.41
CA ASP A 107 4.46 -20.58 1.24
C ASP A 107 4.80 -20.84 -0.24
N THR A 108 4.08 -20.19 -1.16
CA THR A 108 4.24 -20.35 -2.61
C THR A 108 4.54 -18.99 -3.26
N PRO A 109 5.72 -18.39 -3.00
CA PRO A 109 6.05 -17.08 -3.53
C PRO A 109 6.12 -17.09 -5.06
N VAL A 110 5.43 -16.13 -5.67
CA VAL A 110 5.51 -15.88 -7.13
C VAL A 110 6.48 -14.73 -7.37
N SER A 111 7.48 -14.96 -8.22
CA SER A 111 8.45 -13.93 -8.59
C SER A 111 7.75 -12.71 -9.19
N GLY A 112 8.07 -11.52 -8.69
CA GLY A 112 7.49 -10.27 -9.18
C GLY A 112 6.10 -9.94 -8.62
N PHE A 113 5.48 -10.81 -7.82
CA PHE A 113 4.11 -10.61 -7.33
C PHE A 113 3.91 -9.27 -6.60
N THR A 114 4.77 -8.95 -5.62
CA THR A 114 4.66 -7.69 -4.88
C THR A 114 4.88 -6.46 -5.76
N ARG A 115 5.70 -6.58 -6.82
CA ARG A 115 5.84 -5.52 -7.82
C ARG A 115 4.56 -5.35 -8.63
N SER A 116 3.92 -6.44 -9.04
CA SER A 116 2.59 -6.36 -9.69
C SER A 116 1.55 -5.73 -8.77
N VAL A 117 1.58 -6.03 -7.47
CA VAL A 117 0.68 -5.41 -6.47
C VAL A 117 0.88 -3.91 -6.39
N ILE A 118 2.12 -3.42 -6.15
CA ILE A 118 2.35 -1.97 -6.06
C ILE A 118 2.03 -1.25 -7.39
N THR A 119 2.29 -1.89 -8.54
CA THR A 119 1.88 -1.35 -9.85
C THR A 119 0.36 -1.23 -9.96
N ALA A 120 -0.41 -2.20 -9.46
CA ALA A 120 -1.87 -2.15 -9.46
C ALA A 120 -2.42 -1.10 -8.49
N VAL A 121 -1.85 -0.99 -7.28
CA VAL A 121 -2.18 0.07 -6.31
C VAL A 121 -1.98 1.45 -6.93
N MET A 122 -0.81 1.69 -7.54
CA MET A 122 -0.51 2.97 -8.20
C MET A 122 -1.43 3.23 -9.39
N THR A 123 -1.69 2.21 -10.21
CA THR A 123 -2.65 2.30 -11.32
C THR A 123 -4.01 2.74 -10.81
N HIS A 124 -4.53 2.07 -9.78
CA HIS A 124 -5.83 2.35 -9.18
C HIS A 124 -5.91 3.77 -8.61
N LEU A 125 -4.90 4.22 -7.86
CA LEU A 125 -4.84 5.59 -7.32
C LEU A 125 -4.88 6.66 -8.40
N PHE A 126 -4.22 6.39 -9.54
CA PHE A 126 -4.19 7.29 -10.68
C PHE A 126 -5.41 7.17 -11.61
N GLU A 127 -6.33 6.23 -11.40
CA GLU A 127 -7.62 6.22 -12.12
C GLU A 127 -8.43 7.50 -11.84
N ASP A 128 -8.31 8.07 -10.63
CA ASP A 128 -8.84 9.41 -10.35
C ASP A 128 -7.93 10.47 -11.01
N PRO A 129 -8.44 11.26 -11.98
CA PRO A 129 -7.66 12.32 -12.62
C PRO A 129 -7.26 13.46 -11.67
N ARG A 130 -7.88 13.55 -10.48
CA ARG A 130 -7.53 14.52 -9.45
C ARG A 130 -6.28 14.11 -8.66
N THR A 131 -5.91 12.83 -8.66
CA THR A 131 -4.65 12.37 -8.07
C THR A 131 -3.49 12.86 -8.93
N ALA A 132 -2.77 13.84 -8.41
CA ALA A 132 -1.62 14.46 -9.05
C ALA A 132 -0.31 13.77 -8.64
N ARG A 133 -0.23 13.35 -7.37
CA ARG A 133 0.98 12.78 -6.77
C ARG A 133 0.62 11.83 -5.63
N VAL A 134 1.28 10.68 -5.59
CA VAL A 134 1.19 9.73 -4.48
C VAL A 134 2.33 9.97 -3.51
N VAL A 135 2.05 9.89 -2.21
CA VAL A 135 2.99 10.10 -1.09
C VAL A 135 3.12 8.81 -0.29
N VAL A 136 4.35 8.50 0.14
CA VAL A 136 4.63 7.36 1.03
C VAL A 136 5.70 7.70 2.06
N GLU A 137 5.64 7.00 3.20
CA GLU A 137 6.52 7.17 4.36
C GLU A 137 6.92 5.82 4.99
N PRO A 138 7.49 4.88 4.22
CA PRO A 138 8.02 3.64 4.79
C PRO A 138 9.12 3.91 5.82
N ASP A 139 9.26 3.01 6.79
CA ASP A 139 10.39 3.03 7.74
C ASP A 139 11.73 3.04 6.98
N VAL A 140 12.70 3.82 7.44
CA VAL A 140 14.01 3.94 6.78
C VAL A 140 14.75 2.60 6.66
N GLY A 141 14.52 1.65 7.58
CA GLY A 141 15.07 0.30 7.56
C GLY A 141 14.38 -0.66 6.59
N ASN A 142 13.20 -0.31 6.06
CA ASN A 142 12.47 -1.15 5.10
C ASN A 142 13.02 -0.99 3.67
N THR A 143 14.27 -1.39 3.44
CA THR A 143 14.94 -1.22 2.14
C THR A 143 14.26 -2.00 1.00
N ALA A 144 13.52 -3.06 1.31
CA ALA A 144 12.76 -3.81 0.33
C ALA A 144 11.61 -3.00 -0.27
N VAL A 145 10.83 -2.28 0.55
CA VAL A 145 9.77 -1.41 0.03
C VAL A 145 10.33 -0.16 -0.65
N HIS A 146 11.48 0.36 -0.22
CA HIS A 146 12.16 1.46 -0.92
C HIS A 146 12.50 1.07 -2.37
N ALA A 147 13.04 -0.13 -2.58
CA ALA A 147 13.33 -0.64 -3.93
C ALA A 147 12.05 -0.84 -4.77
N LEU A 148 10.95 -1.28 -4.16
CA LEU A 148 9.65 -1.41 -4.84
C LEU A 148 9.08 -0.04 -5.24
N ASN A 149 9.15 0.94 -4.33
CA ASN A 149 8.72 2.31 -4.57
C ASN A 149 9.52 2.92 -5.73
N GLU A 150 10.85 2.81 -5.70
CA GLU A 150 11.71 3.30 -6.80
C GLU A 150 11.35 2.63 -8.13
N ALA A 151 11.09 1.33 -8.13
CA ALA A 151 10.71 0.57 -9.34
C ALA A 151 9.39 1.00 -9.98
N VAL A 152 8.53 1.73 -9.26
CA VAL A 152 7.29 2.32 -9.77
C VAL A 152 7.34 3.85 -9.85
N GLY A 153 8.54 4.45 -9.76
CA GLY A 153 8.77 5.86 -10.03
C GLY A 153 8.77 6.79 -8.82
N PHE A 154 8.70 6.27 -7.60
CA PHE A 154 8.88 7.12 -6.42
C PHE A 154 10.29 7.68 -6.34
N VAL A 155 10.38 8.96 -5.97
CA VAL A 155 11.63 9.67 -5.68
C VAL A 155 11.66 9.99 -4.19
N PRO A 156 12.68 9.54 -3.45
CA PRO A 156 12.89 9.93 -2.06
C PRO A 156 13.14 11.44 -1.93
N GLU A 157 12.49 12.10 -0.97
CA GLU A 157 12.75 13.51 -0.64
C GLU A 157 13.68 13.63 0.56
N ARG A 158 13.23 13.16 1.73
CA ARG A 158 13.94 13.30 3.01
C ARG A 158 13.39 12.36 4.06
N GLU A 159 14.15 12.17 5.13
CA GLU A 159 13.67 11.48 6.32
C GLU A 159 12.76 12.40 7.17
N ILE A 160 11.74 11.81 7.79
CA ILE A 160 10.83 12.45 8.74
C ILE A 160 10.74 11.60 10.02
N GLN A 161 10.46 12.25 11.15
CA GLN A 161 10.26 11.57 12.42
C GLN A 161 8.77 11.45 12.72
N LYS A 162 8.26 10.21 12.76
CA LYS A 162 6.93 9.87 13.31
C LYS A 162 7.10 9.34 14.75
N PRO A 163 6.06 9.36 15.59
CA PRO A 163 6.14 8.81 16.95
C PRO A 163 6.63 7.35 16.99
N GLU A 164 6.22 6.55 16.02
CA GLU A 164 6.44 5.10 15.95
C GLU A 164 7.65 4.70 15.10
N LYS A 165 8.15 5.57 14.22
CA LYS A 165 9.27 5.25 13.30
C LYS A 165 10.00 6.49 12.78
N LYS A 166 11.23 6.27 12.31
CA LYS A 166 11.90 7.20 11.39
C LYS A 166 11.54 6.77 9.97
N ALA A 167 10.89 7.63 9.20
CA ALA A 167 10.35 7.29 7.88
C ALA A 167 11.05 8.04 6.75
N LEU A 168 11.05 7.45 5.55
CA LEU A 168 11.57 8.08 4.33
C LEU A 168 10.40 8.62 3.49
N LEU A 169 10.18 9.93 3.56
CA LEU A 169 9.16 10.60 2.76
C LEU A 169 9.56 10.58 1.28
N SER A 170 8.68 10.00 0.46
CA SER A 170 8.91 9.84 -0.98
C SER A 170 7.66 10.20 -1.76
N PHE A 171 7.84 10.60 -3.02
CA PHE A 171 6.76 11.07 -3.88
C PHE A 171 6.82 10.43 -5.26
N CYS A 172 5.66 10.15 -5.85
CA CYS A 172 5.53 9.73 -7.23
C CYS A 172 4.42 10.51 -7.93
N THR A 173 4.75 11.30 -8.95
CA THR A 173 3.77 11.94 -9.82
C THR A 173 3.25 10.96 -10.86
N ARG A 174 2.10 11.27 -11.47
CA ARG A 174 1.56 10.50 -12.60
C ARG A 174 2.59 10.30 -13.72
N GLU A 175 3.29 11.37 -14.11
CA GLU A 175 4.31 11.30 -15.16
C GLU A 175 5.48 10.37 -14.77
N GLN A 176 5.90 10.40 -13.50
CA GLN A 176 6.96 9.52 -13.01
C GLN A 176 6.53 8.05 -13.06
N PHE A 177 5.30 7.75 -12.64
CA PHE A 177 4.73 6.41 -12.72
C PHE A 177 4.62 5.93 -14.17
N GLU A 178 4.02 6.73 -15.06
CA GLU A 178 3.86 6.40 -16.49
C GLU A 178 5.21 6.15 -17.16
N ARG A 179 6.22 6.98 -16.84
CA ARG A 179 7.59 6.78 -17.33
C ARG A 179 8.18 5.47 -16.83
N ALA A 180 8.01 5.14 -15.55
CA ALA A 180 8.52 3.89 -14.97
C ALA A 180 7.84 2.65 -15.57
N MET A 181 6.56 2.73 -15.93
CA MET A 181 5.81 1.62 -16.55
C MET A 181 6.06 1.46 -18.05
N SER A 182 6.70 2.44 -18.70
CA SER A 182 7.03 2.41 -20.12
C SER A 182 8.39 1.74 -20.43
N VAL A 183 9.07 1.21 -19.41
CA VAL A 183 10.43 0.62 -19.49
C VAL A 183 10.38 -0.91 -19.50
#